data_AF-A0A502EJQ9-F1
#
_entry.id   AF-A0A502EJQ9-F1
#
_cell.length_a   1.000
_cell.length_b   1.000
_cell.length_c   1.000
_cell.angle_alpha   90.00
_cell.angle_beta   90.00
_cell.angle_gamma   90.00
#
_symmetry.space_group_name_H-M   'P 1'
#
loop_
_entity.id
_entity.type
_entity.pdbx_description
1 polymer ?
#
loop_
_entity_poly.entity_id
_entity_poly.type
_entity_poly.pdbx_seq_one_letter_code
_entity_poly.pdbx_strand_id
1 'polypeptide(L)'
;MTSKDWVIQAVDPQLYGYLTAHDTSAMLLLLFRQQDFDSARSRAHDWLRSIDGYVCEELSAVEGWPIFSYVRDPYRMQLCVASVHVPPADPSAESPDG
;
A
#
# COMPACT_ATOMS: atom_id res chain seq x y z
N MET A 1 6.44 14.30 -9.66
CA MET A 1 5.69 13.45 -8.71
C MET A 1 6.58 12.31 -8.31
N THR A 2 6.85 12.16 -7.02
CA THR A 2 7.76 11.14 -6.47
C THR A 2 7.00 9.87 -6.08
N SER A 3 7.69 8.75 -5.82
CA SER A 3 7.06 7.53 -5.32
C SER A 3 6.35 7.76 -3.98
N LYS A 4 6.89 8.65 -3.12
CA LYS A 4 6.25 9.05 -1.87
C LYS A 4 4.90 9.71 -2.13
N ASP A 5 4.85 10.64 -3.07
CA ASP A 5 3.61 11.36 -3.39
C ASP A 5 2.53 10.39 -3.87
N TRP A 6 2.88 9.41 -4.71
CA TRP A 6 1.93 8.38 -5.16
C TRP A 6 1.37 7.54 -4.02
N VAL A 7 2.23 7.08 -3.09
CA VAL A 7 1.81 6.25 -1.95
C VAL A 7 0.88 7.05 -1.02
N ILE A 8 1.25 8.30 -0.70
CA ILE A 8 0.44 9.15 0.16
C ILE A 8 -0.89 9.49 -0.52
N GLN A 9 -0.85 9.90 -1.79
CA GLN A 9 -2.05 10.30 -2.52
C GLN A 9 -3.05 9.16 -2.75
N ALA A 10 -2.56 7.93 -2.89
CA ALA A 10 -3.41 6.75 -3.00
C ALA A 10 -4.31 6.57 -1.77
N VAL A 11 -3.83 6.96 -0.58
CA VAL A 11 -4.62 6.94 0.65
C VAL A 11 -5.36 8.26 0.83
N ASP A 12 -4.66 9.39 0.70
CA ASP A 12 -5.20 10.73 0.93
C ASP A 12 -4.77 11.70 -0.18
N PRO A 13 -5.69 12.16 -1.06
CA PRO A 13 -7.14 12.12 -0.86
C PRO A 13 -7.87 10.93 -1.50
N GLN A 14 -7.21 10.07 -2.28
CA GLN A 14 -7.93 9.14 -3.15
C GLN A 14 -8.82 8.17 -2.39
N LEU A 15 -8.28 7.37 -1.47
CA LEU A 15 -9.08 6.41 -0.71
C LEU A 15 -10.07 7.10 0.24
N TYR A 16 -9.64 8.14 0.95
CA TYR A 16 -10.52 8.93 1.82
C TYR A 16 -11.71 9.55 1.08
N GLY A 17 -11.51 9.98 -0.18
CA GLY A 17 -12.56 10.55 -1.02
C GLY A 17 -13.68 9.56 -1.39
N TYR A 18 -13.43 8.26 -1.25
CA TYR A 18 -14.42 7.21 -1.51
C TYR A 18 -15.05 6.62 -0.24
N LEU A 19 -14.60 7.03 0.95
CA LEU A 19 -15.19 6.55 2.20
C LEU A 19 -16.60 7.11 2.36
N THR A 20 -17.59 6.24 2.18
CA THR A 20 -19.02 6.57 2.40
C THR A 20 -19.51 6.10 3.76
N ALA A 21 -18.74 5.26 4.44
CA ALA A 21 -19.05 4.69 5.75
C ALA A 21 -18.07 5.19 6.82
N HIS A 22 -18.58 5.34 8.05
CA HIS A 22 -17.82 5.75 9.23
C HIS A 22 -16.69 4.76 9.56
N ASP A 23 -16.93 3.46 9.43
CA ASP A 23 -15.92 2.41 9.60
C ASP A 23 -15.70 1.69 8.27
N THR A 24 -14.48 1.70 7.75
CA THR A 24 -14.15 1.05 6.46
C THR A 24 -12.91 0.19 6.56
N SER A 25 -12.89 -0.92 5.82
CA SER A 25 -11.70 -1.72 5.57
C SER A 25 -11.33 -1.64 4.09
N ALA A 26 -10.06 -1.49 3.78
CA ALA A 26 -9.55 -1.33 2.42
C ALA A 26 -8.22 -2.08 2.24
N MET A 27 -7.82 -2.27 0.98
CA MET A 27 -6.52 -2.84 0.61
C MET A 27 -5.77 -1.88 -0.30
N LEU A 28 -4.51 -1.60 0.02
CA LEU A 28 -3.57 -0.89 -0.83
C LEU A 28 -2.57 -1.88 -1.41
N LEU A 29 -2.58 -2.04 -2.73
CA LEU A 29 -1.62 -2.86 -3.45
C LEU A 29 -0.45 -2.01 -3.95
N LEU A 30 0.76 -2.32 -3.47
CA LEU A 30 2.00 -1.67 -3.87
C LEU A 30 2.83 -2.63 -4.73
N LEU A 31 3.01 -2.29 -6.00
CA LEU A 31 3.81 -3.06 -6.95
C LEU A 31 5.20 -2.45 -7.09
N PHE A 32 6.23 -3.21 -6.74
CA PHE A 32 7.61 -2.77 -6.77
C PHE A 32 8.40 -3.51 -7.85
N ARG A 33 9.08 -2.78 -8.73
CA ARG A 33 10.00 -3.37 -9.74
C ARG A 33 11.47 -3.27 -9.34
N GLN A 34 11.77 -2.74 -8.15
CA GLN A 34 13.13 -2.50 -7.70
C GLN A 34 13.79 -3.78 -7.21
N GLN A 35 15.10 -3.90 -7.47
CA GLN A 35 15.93 -5.01 -6.99
C GLN A 35 15.99 -5.07 -5.46
N ASP A 36 15.98 -3.91 -4.79
CA ASP A 36 15.91 -3.80 -3.34
C ASP A 36 14.46 -3.61 -2.88
N PHE A 37 13.71 -4.71 -2.88
CA PHE A 37 12.30 -4.75 -2.50
C PHE A 37 12.09 -4.37 -1.04
N ASP A 38 12.92 -4.89 -0.13
CA ASP A 38 12.73 -4.70 1.31
C ASP A 38 12.92 -3.24 1.73
N SER A 39 13.95 -2.57 1.21
CA SER A 39 14.14 -1.14 1.49
C SER A 39 13.05 -0.28 0.84
N ALA A 40 12.51 -0.67 -0.31
CA ALA A 40 11.40 0.03 -0.94
C ALA A 40 10.09 -0.13 -0.14
N ARG A 41 9.78 -1.36 0.29
CA ARG A 41 8.66 -1.68 1.17
C ARG A 41 8.74 -0.93 2.49
N SER A 42 9.89 -0.98 3.18
CA SER A 42 10.07 -0.29 4.46
C SER A 42 9.82 1.21 4.34
N ARG A 43 10.37 1.86 3.30
CA ARG A 43 10.14 3.29 3.05
C ARG A 43 8.68 3.60 2.77
N ALA A 44 7.99 2.76 2.00
CA ALA A 44 6.57 2.95 1.75
C ALA A 44 5.75 2.86 3.04
N HIS A 45 6.07 1.91 3.92
CA HIS A 45 5.43 1.80 5.23
C HIS A 45 5.71 3.05 6.09
N ASP A 46 6.95 3.55 6.12
CA ASP A 46 7.27 4.81 6.83
C ASP A 46 6.47 5.99 6.30
N TRP A 47 6.25 6.08 4.99
CA TRP A 47 5.41 7.12 4.39
C TRP A 47 3.94 6.96 4.81
N LEU A 48 3.41 5.73 4.85
CA LEU A 48 2.06 5.45 5.32
C LEU A 48 1.86 5.80 6.80
N ARG A 49 2.86 5.59 7.66
CA ARG A 49 2.85 6.02 9.08
C ARG A 49 2.84 7.54 9.22
N SER A 50 3.33 8.28 8.21
CA SER A 50 3.37 9.74 8.23
C SER A 50 2.07 10.42 7.79
N ILE A 51 1.09 9.65 7.31
CA ILE A 51 -0.22 10.18 6.90
C ILE A 51 -0.99 10.57 8.16
N ASP A 52 -1.58 11.77 8.13
CA ASP A 52 -2.39 12.28 9.24
C ASP A 52 -3.51 11.30 9.62
N GLY A 53 -3.79 11.19 10.92
CA GLY A 53 -4.74 10.23 11.47
C GLY A 53 -4.20 8.80 11.64
N TYR A 54 -2.94 8.50 11.30
CA TYR A 54 -2.35 7.18 11.60
C TYR A 54 -2.37 6.89 13.12
N VAL A 55 -2.85 5.70 13.49
CA VAL A 55 -2.97 5.26 14.89
C VAL A 55 -1.99 4.14 15.21
N CYS A 56 -2.06 3.04 14.45
CA CYS A 56 -1.24 1.85 14.72
C CYS A 56 -1.06 0.99 13.47
N GLU A 57 -0.12 0.07 13.57
CA GLU A 57 0.17 -0.99 12.59
C GLU A 57 0.10 -2.34 13.30
N GLU A 58 -0.60 -3.28 12.70
CA GLU A 58 -0.82 -4.62 13.24
C GLU A 58 -0.43 -5.68 12.20
N LEU A 59 -0.05 -6.86 12.67
CA LEU A 59 0.18 -8.00 11.80
C LEU A 59 -1.15 -8.48 11.21
N SER A 60 -1.15 -8.83 9.93
CA SER A 60 -2.29 -9.52 9.31
C SER A 60 -2.07 -11.04 9.27
N ALA A 61 -3.05 -11.76 8.74
CA ALA A 61 -2.92 -13.19 8.46
C ALA A 61 -1.90 -13.52 7.36
N VAL A 62 -1.49 -12.53 6.54
CA VAL A 62 -0.49 -12.70 5.49
C VAL A 62 0.81 -12.03 5.92
N GLU A 63 1.87 -12.84 6.01
CA GLU A 63 3.18 -12.34 6.42
C GLU A 63 3.67 -11.22 5.50
N GLY A 64 4.12 -10.13 6.12
CA GLY A 64 4.64 -8.96 5.40
C GLY A 64 3.57 -8.01 4.85
N TRP A 65 2.28 -8.28 5.05
CA TRP A 65 1.17 -7.39 4.66
C TRP A 65 0.45 -6.84 5.89
N PRO A 66 1.03 -5.85 6.58
CA PRO A 66 0.43 -5.30 7.80
C PRO A 66 -0.89 -4.57 7.55
N ILE A 67 -1.66 -4.39 8.61
CA ILE A 67 -2.87 -3.56 8.63
C ILE A 67 -2.54 -2.25 9.34
N PHE A 68 -2.74 -1.13 8.65
CA PHE A 68 -2.61 0.21 9.19
C PHE A 68 -3.99 0.73 9.60
N SER A 69 -4.12 1.22 10.83
CA SER A 69 -5.35 1.87 11.30
C SER A 69 -5.22 3.38 11.26
N TYR A 70 -6.23 4.04 10.70
CA TYR A 70 -6.34 5.49 10.66
C TYR A 70 -7.66 5.95 11.26
N VAL A 71 -7.63 7.11 11.94
CA VAL A 71 -8.80 7.79 12.48
C VAL A 71 -8.73 9.27 12.11
N ARG A 72 -9.74 9.74 11.39
CA ARG A 72 -9.97 11.15 11.05
C ARG A 72 -11.46 11.40 11.12
N ASP A 73 -11.93 12.11 12.14
CA ASP A 73 -13.36 12.34 12.36
C ASP A 73 -14.12 12.74 11.07
N PRO A 74 -15.18 12.01 10.65
CA PRO A 74 -15.84 10.87 11.32
C PRO A 74 -15.34 9.47 10.88
N TYR A 75 -14.29 9.37 10.10
CA TYR A 75 -13.84 8.12 9.50
C TYR A 75 -12.82 7.36 10.35
N ARG A 76 -13.04 6.06 10.49
CA ARG A 76 -12.06 5.06 10.89
C ARG A 76 -11.82 4.11 9.74
N MET A 77 -10.54 3.89 9.43
CA MET A 77 -10.14 3.03 8.32
C MET A 77 -9.11 2.01 8.77
N GLN A 78 -9.30 0.75 8.37
CA GLN A 78 -8.27 -0.28 8.41
C GLN A 78 -7.77 -0.57 7.00
N LEU A 79 -6.47 -0.40 6.79
CA LEU A 79 -5.83 -0.51 5.48
C LEU A 79 -4.83 -1.67 5.47
N CYS A 80 -5.17 -2.76 4.79
CA CYS A 80 -4.23 -3.84 4.53
C CYS A 80 -3.26 -3.41 3.43
N VAL A 81 -1.95 -3.46 3.69
CA VAL A 81 -0.91 -3.02 2.74
C VAL A 81 -0.24 -4.24 2.12
N ALA A 82 -0.66 -4.58 0.90
CA ALA A 82 -0.09 -5.67 0.14
C ALA A 82 1.12 -5.18 -0.67
N SER A 83 2.33 -5.54 -0.24
CA SER A 83 3.57 -5.22 -0.97
C SER A 83 3.99 -6.41 -1.83
N VAL A 84 4.08 -6.22 -3.14
CA VAL A 84 4.39 -7.27 -4.12
C VAL A 84 5.59 -6.87 -4.97
N HIS A 85 6.60 -7.73 -5.01
CA HIS A 85 7.72 -7.60 -5.95
C HIS A 85 7.30 -8.12 -7.33
N VAL A 86 7.42 -7.28 -8.34
CA VAL A 86 7.14 -7.60 -9.74
C VAL A 86 8.49 -7.58 -10.47
N PRO A 87 9.15 -8.74 -10.63
CA PRO A 87 10.39 -8.80 -11.39
C PRO A 87 10.11 -8.36 -12.84
N PRO A 88 11.10 -7.79 -13.54
CA PRO A 88 10.96 -7.53 -14.97
C PRO A 88 10.58 -8.84 -15.68
N ALA A 89 9.62 -8.76 -16.60
CA ALA A 89 9.29 -9.89 -17.46
C ALA A 89 10.57 -10.30 -18.20
N ASP A 90 10.93 -11.58 -18.12
CA ASP A 90 11.98 -12.12 -18.96
C ASP A 90 11.46 -12.07 -20.40
N PRO A 91 12.04 -11.26 -21.30
CA PRO A 91 11.59 -11.19 -22.69
C PRO A 91 11.72 -12.53 -23.42
N SER A 92 12.46 -13.49 -22.84
CA SER A 92 12.62 -14.85 -23.35
C SER A 92 11.46 -15.78 -22.96
N ALA A 93 10.57 -15.36 -22.05
CA ALA A 93 9.40 -16.11 -21.61
C ALA A 93 8.15 -15.87 -22.48
N GLU A 94 8.16 -14.83 -23.33
CA GLU A 94 7.15 -14.61 -24.38
C GLU A 94 7.49 -15.43 -25.63
N SER A 95 7.45 -16.75 -25.51
CA SER A 95 7.28 -17.64 -26.66
C SER A 95 6.59 -18.94 -26.23
N PRO A 96 5.25 -18.93 -26.10
CA PRO A 96 4.45 -20.09 -26.45
C PRO A 96 3.85 -19.87 -27.84
N ASP A 97 4.27 -20.75 -28.75
CA ASP A 97 3.74 -21.05 -30.08
C ASP A 97 4.28 -20.26 -31.28
N GLY A 98 4.90 -21.03 -32.18
CA GLY A 98 5.22 -20.64 -33.55
C GLY A 98 4.12 -20.97 -34.55
#